data_AF-A0A0S8JKK6-F1
#
_entry.id   AF-A0A0S8JKK6-F1
#
_cell.length_a   1.000
_cell.length_b   1.000
_cell.length_c   1.000
_cell.angle_alpha   90.00
_cell.angle_beta   90.00
_cell.angle_gamma   90.00
#
_symmetry.space_group_name_H-M   'P 1'
#
loop_
_entity.id
_entity.type
_entity.pdbx_description
1 polymer ?
#
loop_
_entity_poly.entity_id
_entity_poly.type
_entity_poly.pdbx_seq_one_letter_code
_entity_poly.pdbx_strand_id
1 'polypeptide(L)' 'MLGDILVSTGAVQVGDLTMALETQKAMRSQGVEMRIGAILLEAGHIKRHQLDEALRLQGTVA' A
#
# COMPACT_ATOMS: atom_id res chain seq x y z
N MET A 1 4.27 -7.98 -6.17
CA MET A 1 3.07 -7.12 -6.04
C MET A 1 3.48 -5.78 -5.43
N LEU A 2 2.61 -4.75 -5.43
CA LEU A 2 2.96 -3.42 -4.87
C LEU A 2 3.41 -3.50 -3.40
N GLY A 3 2.76 -4.33 -2.58
CA GLY A 3 3.13 -4.54 -1.18
C GLY A 3 4.57 -5.05 -1.01
N ASP A 4 4.98 -6.03 -1.81
CA ASP A 4 6.34 -6.59 -1.77
C ASP A 4 7.40 -5.54 -2.15
N ILE A 5 7.07 -4.68 -3.12
CA ILE A 5 7.95 -3.58 -3.54
C ILE A 5 8.10 -2.57 -2.40
N LEU A 6 7.00 -2.18 -1.75
CA LEU A 6 7.04 -1.25 -0.61
C LEU A 6 7.84 -1.79 0.58
N VAL A 7 7.79 -3.11 0.83
CA VAL A 7 8.63 -3.75 1.86
C VAL A 7 10.09 -3.79 1.42
N SER A 8 10.35 -4.15 0.16
CA SER A 8 11.71 -4.29 -0.38
C SER A 8 12.45 -2.95 -0.48
N THR A 9 11.73 -1.85 -0.72
CA THR A 9 12.31 -0.49 -0.72
C THR A 9 12.43 0.10 0.68
N GLY A 10 11.98 -0.61 1.71
CA GLY A 10 11.96 -0.12 3.09
C GLY A 10 10.94 1.00 3.34
N ALA A 11 10.00 1.22 2.41
CA ALA A 11 8.95 2.23 2.55
C ALA A 11 7.95 1.84 3.66
N VAL A 12 7.72 0.54 3.86
CA VAL A 12 6.89 0.00 4.94
C VAL A 12 7.53 -1.24 5.56
N GLN A 13 7.17 -1.55 6.80
CA GLN A 13 7.48 -2.82 7.42
C GLN A 13 6.38 -3.86 7.10
N VAL A 14 6.70 -5.14 7.32
CA VAL A 14 5.73 -6.23 7.13
C VAL A 14 4.47 -6.01 7.97
N GLY A 15 4.62 -5.51 9.21
CA GLY A 15 3.49 -5.20 10.09
C GLY A 15 2.55 -4.12 9.53
N ASP A 16 3.09 -3.08 8.91
CA ASP A 16 2.30 -2.02 8.26
C ASP A 16 1.49 -2.59 7.08
N LEU A 17 2.11 -3.45 6.29
CA LEU A 17 1.44 -4.14 5.18
C LEU A 17 0.34 -5.08 5.67
N THR A 18 0.58 -5.82 6.76
CA THR A 18 -0.44 -6.67 7.40
C THR A 18 -1.63 -5.84 7.87
N MET A 19 -1.39 -4.71 8.55
CA MET A 19 -2.46 -3.80 8.97
C MET A 19 -3.28 -3.29 7.78
N ALA A 20 -2.60 -2.87 6.70
CA ALA A 20 -3.27 -2.37 5.50
C ALA A 20 -4.13 -3.44 4.83
N LEU A 21 -3.69 -4.71 4.81
CA LEU A 21 -4.46 -5.83 4.28
C LEU A 21 -5.71 -6.14 5.10
N GLU A 22 -5.60 -6.12 6.44
CA GLU A 22 -6.76 -6.32 7.31
C GLU A 22 -7.77 -5.16 7.16
N THR A 23 -7.28 -3.92 7.08
CA THR A 23 -8.13 -2.75 6.80
C THR A 23 -8.83 -2.87 5.45
N GLN A 24 -8.10 -3.28 4.39
CA GLN A 24 -8.67 -3.48 3.06
C GLN A 24 -9.79 -4.54 3.08
N LYS A 25 -9.57 -5.64 3.81
CA LYS A 25 -10.55 -6.72 3.97
C LYS A 25 -11.79 -6.25 4.72
N ALA A 26 -11.62 -5.47 5.78
CA ALA A 26 -12.73 -4.88 6.52
C ALA A 26 -13.55 -3.93 5.63
N MET A 27 -12.89 -3.04 4.87
CA MET A 27 -13.57 -2.13 3.93
C MET A 27 -14.32 -2.88 2.84
N ARG A 28 -13.71 -3.93 2.27
CA ARG A 28 -14.35 -4.78 1.26
C ARG A 28 -15.61 -5.47 1.80
N SER A 29 -15.60 -5.89 3.07
CA SER A 29 -16.79 -6.46 3.72
C SER A 29 -17.95 -5.47 3.86
N GLN A 30 -17.65 -4.15 3.84
CA GLN A 30 -18.61 -3.06 3.84
C GLN A 30 -18.98 -2.59 2.43
N GLY A 31 -18.51 -3.28 1.38
CA GLY A 31 -18.75 -2.90 -0.02
C GLY A 31 -17.87 -1.75 -0.53
N VAL A 32 -16.82 -1.39 0.22
CA VAL A 32 -15.88 -0.33 -0.15
C VAL A 32 -14.61 -0.95 -0.71
N GLU A 33 -14.29 -0.66 -1.97
CA GLU A 33 -13.02 -1.05 -2.58
C GLU A 33 -11.95 0.02 -2.36
N MET A 34 -10.86 -0.33 -1.69
CA MET A 34 -9.69 0.52 -1.52
C MET A 34 -8.43 -0.19 -1.98
N ARG A 35 -7.47 0.57 -2.53
CA ARG A 35 -6.15 0.06 -2.88
C ARG A 35 -5.23 0.09 -1.66
N ILE A 36 -4.40 -0.93 -1.47
CA ILE A 36 -3.43 -1.00 -0.35
C ILE A 36 -2.56 0.25 -0.28
N GLY A 37 -2.08 0.75 -1.42
CA GLY A 37 -1.27 1.97 -1.45
C GLY A 37 -2.00 3.21 -0.91
N ALA A 38 -3.32 3.31 -1.13
CA ALA A 38 -4.13 4.40 -0.58
C ALA A 38 -4.28 4.26 0.94
N ILE A 39 -4.55 3.05 1.43
CA ILE A 39 -4.66 2.76 2.87
C ILE A 39 -3.35 3.10 3.59
N LEU A 40 -2.21 2.68 3.05
CA LEU A 40 -0.89 2.97 3.62
C LEU A 40 -0.57 4.48 3.61
N LEU A 41 -1.02 5.20 2.58
CA LEU A 41 -0.85 6.65 2.47
C LEU A 41 -1.73 7.40 3.49
N GLU A 42 -3.00 7.01 3.63
CA GLU A 42 -3.95 7.62 4.56
C GLU A 42 -3.59 7.35 6.03
N ALA A 43 -3.09 6.15 6.31
CA ALA A 43 -2.59 5.78 7.64
C ALA A 43 -1.22 6.41 7.97
N GLY A 44 -0.58 7.10 7.02
CA GLY A 44 0.69 7.81 7.23
C GLY A 44 1.93 6.91 7.26
N HIS A 45 1.82 5.63 6.88
CA HIS A 45 2.96 4.71 6.81
C HIS A 45 3.86 5.01 5.61
N ILE A 46 3.31 5.56 4.53
CA ILE A 46 4.08 6.02 3.38
C ILE A 46 3.74 7.46 3.02
N LYS A 47 4.68 8.14 2.39
CA LYS A 47 4.48 9.42 1.71
C LYS A 47 4.14 9.19 0.25
N ARG A 48 3.50 10.17 -0.38
CA ARG A 48 3.11 10.10 -1.79
C ARG A 48 4.26 9.73 -2.73
N HIS A 49 5.44 10.33 -2.55
CA HIS A 49 6.61 9.99 -3.36
C HIS A 49 7.09 8.54 -3.22
N GLN A 50 6.91 7.91 -2.05
CA GLN A 50 7.27 6.50 -1.84
C GLN A 50 6.28 5.58 -2.56
N LEU A 51 4.99 5.95 -2.55
CA LEU A 51 3.97 5.25 -3.32
C LEU A 51 4.23 5.37 -4.84
N ASP A 52 4.54 6.57 -5.30
CA ASP A 52 4.82 6.84 -6.72
C ASP A 52 6.04 6.05 -7.21
N GLU A 53 7.10 5.99 -6.42
CA GLU A 53 8.29 5.19 -6.73
C GLU A 53 7.96 3.71 -6.79
N ALA A 54 7.20 3.18 -5.81
CA ALA A 54 6.80 1.78 -5.83
C ALA A 54 5.92 1.42 -7.03
N LEU A 55 5.04 2.35 -7.47
CA LEU A 55 4.20 2.17 -8.66
C LEU A 55 5.01 2.19 -9.97
N ARG A 56 6.06 3.01 -10.05
CA ARG A 56 7.03 2.98 -11.16
C ARG A 56 7.78 1.65 -11.22
N LEU A 57 8.30 1.19 -10.08
CA LEU A 57 8.98 -0.10 -9.96
C LEU A 57 8.05 -1.28 -10.30
N GLN A 58 6.76 -1.16 -9.99
CA GLN A 58 5.75 -2.15 -10.38
C GLN A 58 5.47 -2.15 -11.90
N GLY A 59 5.92 -1.13 -12.64
CA GLY A 59 5.57 -0.94 -14.05
C GLY A 59 4.12 -0.49 -14.27
N THR A 60 3.48 0.08 -13.25
CA THR A 60 2.08 0.54 -13.31
C THR A 60 1.96 1.99 -13.76
N VAL A 61 3.03 2.77 -13.66
CA VAL A 61 3.12 4.15 -14.15
C VAL A 61 4.28 4.21 -15.14
N ALA A 62 3.96 4.54 -16.40
CA ALA A 62 4.91 4.84 -17.47
C ALA A 62 5.04 6.36 -17.63
#